data_AF-A0A6P8UBC6-F1
#
_entry.id   AF-A0A6P8UBC6-F1
#
_cell.length_a   1.000
_cell.length_b   1.000
_cell.length_c   1.000
_cell.angle_alpha   90.00
_cell.angle_beta   90.00
_cell.angle_gamma   90.00
#
_symmetry.space_group_name_H-M   'P 1'
#
loop_
_entity.id
_entity.type
_entity.pdbx_description
1 polymer ?
#
loop_
_entity_poly.entity_id
_entity_poly.type
_entity_poly.pdbx_seq_one_letter_code
_entity_poly.pdbx_strand_id
1 'polypeptide(L)'
;MYLLNHYTAGVILFGDRTQLTSHRLPKYIHANTSTVFLVDPAQSIKQLDDSEHAAKRIQEYFRVRRTRHSITDWVDVKWKGGVMGHPLQTDGCSCGVVVVKMAKAVMESFPLIPNVNFECSKKYMKRERRELALEILEASVFDEHTYCAMCAALRPPGSGSPITDWVQCDDCERWYHAQCLAMDSRDFKKAETGYWNCPLCNT
;
A
#
# COMPACT_ATOMS: atom_id res chain seq x y z
N MET A 1 -7.85 -16.36 5.06
CA MET A 1 -7.34 -15.19 5.83
C MET A 1 -7.92 -13.93 5.23
N TYR A 2 -8.37 -12.99 6.04
CA TYR A 2 -8.88 -11.69 5.56
C TYR A 2 -8.06 -10.57 6.22
N LEU A 3 -7.34 -9.82 5.38
CA LEU A 3 -6.72 -8.55 5.77
C LEU A 3 -7.66 -7.44 5.30
N LEU A 4 -8.26 -6.73 6.25
CA LEU A 4 -9.14 -5.62 5.91
C LEU A 4 -8.29 -4.37 5.68
N ASN A 5 -8.49 -3.72 4.52
CA ASN A 5 -7.90 -2.41 4.30
C ASN A 5 -8.41 -1.41 5.37
N HIS A 6 -7.63 -0.36 5.61
CA HIS A 6 -7.91 0.61 6.67
C HIS A 6 -9.33 1.16 6.65
N TYR A 7 -9.87 1.46 5.46
CA TYR A 7 -11.22 2.03 5.31
C TYR A 7 -12.31 1.02 5.66
N THR A 8 -12.27 -0.17 5.10
CA THR A 8 -13.25 -1.23 5.37
C THR A 8 -13.18 -1.64 6.84
N ALA A 9 -11.97 -1.82 7.36
CA ALA A 9 -11.75 -2.17 8.76
C ALA A 9 -12.24 -1.05 9.69
N GLY A 10 -12.01 0.20 9.33
CA GLY A 10 -12.43 1.36 10.10
C GLY A 10 -13.95 1.53 10.15
N VAL A 11 -14.64 1.43 9.01
CA VAL A 11 -16.11 1.52 8.95
C VAL A 11 -16.78 0.38 9.72
N ILE A 12 -16.28 -0.86 9.57
CA ILE A 12 -16.82 -2.00 10.32
C ILE A 12 -16.65 -1.76 11.82
N LEU A 13 -15.48 -1.32 12.27
CA LEU A 13 -15.22 -1.19 13.70
C LEU A 13 -15.87 0.03 14.35
N PHE A 14 -15.75 1.20 13.74
CA PHE A 14 -16.12 2.46 14.40
C PHE A 14 -17.50 2.97 13.97
N GLY A 15 -18.07 2.44 12.89
CA GLY A 15 -19.41 2.82 12.40
C GLY A 15 -19.51 4.22 11.79
N ASP A 16 -18.47 5.06 11.94
CA ASP A 16 -18.41 6.41 11.36
C ASP A 16 -17.03 6.67 10.71
N ARG A 17 -17.05 7.27 9.52
CA ARG A 17 -15.87 7.66 8.74
C ARG A 17 -15.09 8.80 9.41
N THR A 18 -15.74 9.62 10.24
CA THR A 18 -15.07 10.73 10.95
C THR A 18 -14.11 10.25 12.03
N GLN A 19 -14.26 9.02 12.51
CA GLN A 19 -13.39 8.39 13.52
C GLN A 19 -12.15 7.72 12.91
N LEU A 20 -11.91 7.88 11.60
CA LEU A 20 -10.76 7.32 10.87
C LEU A 20 -9.48 8.15 11.01
N THR A 21 -9.21 8.75 12.19
CA THR A 21 -8.03 9.60 12.35
C THR A 21 -6.73 8.79 12.47
N SER A 22 -5.87 8.98 11.46
CA SER A 22 -4.46 8.54 11.32
C SER A 22 -4.17 7.03 11.26
N HIS A 23 -3.56 6.63 10.14
CA HIS A 23 -2.65 5.50 9.85
C HIS A 23 -2.44 4.35 10.86
N ARG A 24 -3.50 3.83 11.49
CA ARG A 24 -3.39 2.70 12.42
C ARG A 24 -4.25 1.54 11.94
N LEU A 25 -3.70 0.34 12.15
CA LEU A 25 -4.37 -0.97 12.14
C LEU A 25 -4.43 -1.72 10.80
N PRO A 26 -3.53 -2.69 10.58
CA PRO A 26 -3.85 -3.97 9.97
C PRO A 26 -4.74 -4.75 10.94
N LYS A 27 -5.98 -5.00 10.53
CA LYS A 27 -6.93 -5.84 11.27
C LYS A 27 -6.97 -7.20 10.60
N TYR A 28 -6.70 -8.24 11.37
CA TYR A 28 -6.47 -9.59 10.88
C TYR A 28 -7.56 -10.53 11.37
N ILE A 29 -8.21 -11.20 10.42
CA ILE A 29 -9.23 -12.22 10.69
C ILE A 29 -8.63 -13.60 10.40
N HIS A 30 -8.46 -14.40 11.45
CA HIS A 30 -8.01 -15.77 11.36
C HIS A 30 -9.19 -16.74 11.45
N ALA A 31 -9.70 -17.14 10.30
CA ALA A 31 -10.88 -18.00 10.20
C ALA A 31 -10.71 -19.36 10.90
N ASN A 32 -9.53 -19.97 10.81
CA ASN A 32 -9.26 -21.30 11.39
C ASN A 32 -9.44 -21.32 12.91
N THR A 33 -9.10 -20.22 13.60
CA THR A 33 -9.28 -20.10 15.06
C THR A 33 -10.49 -19.26 15.44
N SER A 34 -11.25 -18.78 14.45
CA SER A 34 -12.35 -17.83 14.64
C SER A 34 -11.93 -16.58 15.44
N THR A 35 -10.70 -16.11 15.24
CA THR A 35 -10.11 -15.01 16.04
C THR A 35 -9.90 -13.76 15.20
N VAL A 36 -10.24 -12.62 15.78
CA VAL A 36 -9.91 -11.29 15.26
C VAL A 36 -8.78 -10.72 16.10
N PHE A 37 -7.70 -10.30 15.44
CA PHE A 37 -6.57 -9.63 16.07
C PHE A 37 -6.45 -8.20 15.58
N LEU A 38 -6.05 -7.31 16.50
CA LEU A 38 -5.64 -5.95 16.18
C LEU A 38 -4.14 -5.86 16.34
N VAL A 39 -3.45 -5.52 15.27
CA VAL A 39 -1.99 -5.42 15.27
C VAL A 39 -1.65 -3.94 15.08
N ASP A 40 -1.57 -3.19 16.19
CA ASP A 40 -1.29 -1.75 16.17
C ASP A 40 0.22 -1.53 16.38
N PRO A 41 0.94 -0.85 15.47
CA PRO A 41 2.32 -0.45 15.73
C PRO A 41 2.48 0.42 16.98
N ALA A 42 1.42 1.10 17.43
CA ALA A 42 1.40 1.81 18.70
C ALA A 42 1.01 0.89 19.86
N GLN A 43 1.60 1.11 21.04
CA GLN A 43 1.21 0.38 22.24
C GLN A 43 -0.23 0.70 22.62
N SER A 44 -1.09 -0.31 22.70
CA SER A 44 -2.44 -0.21 23.27
C SER A 44 -2.57 -1.15 24.47
N ILE A 45 -2.90 -0.58 25.64
CA ILE A 45 -3.24 -1.38 26.84
C ILE A 45 -4.62 -2.05 26.73
N LYS A 46 -5.43 -1.67 25.73
CA LYS A 46 -6.80 -2.17 25.51
C LYS A 46 -6.90 -3.15 24.35
N GLN A 47 -5.78 -3.66 23.86
CA GLN A 47 -5.74 -4.49 22.64
C GLN A 47 -6.73 -5.67 22.67
N LEU A 48 -6.88 -6.34 23.82
CA LEU A 48 -7.84 -7.44 23.97
C LEU A 48 -9.29 -6.92 23.85
N ASP A 49 -9.68 -5.95 24.67
CA ASP A 49 -11.02 -5.35 24.66
C ASP A 49 -11.39 -4.82 23.26
N ASP A 50 -10.45 -4.13 22.61
CA ASP A 50 -10.61 -3.58 21.27
C ASP A 50 -10.80 -4.72 20.23
N SER A 51 -10.06 -5.83 20.37
CA SER A 51 -10.19 -6.99 19.48
C SER A 51 -11.49 -7.77 19.71
N GLU A 52 -11.99 -7.83 20.95
CA GLU A 52 -13.29 -8.44 21.27
C GLU A 52 -14.43 -7.60 20.72
N HIS A 53 -14.34 -6.27 20.86
CA HIS A 53 -15.26 -5.36 20.21
C HIS A 53 -15.21 -5.53 18.69
N ALA A 54 -14.01 -5.64 18.12
CA ALA A 54 -13.82 -5.87 16.69
C ALA A 54 -14.48 -7.17 16.20
N ALA A 55 -14.37 -8.24 16.97
CA ALA A 55 -15.00 -9.52 16.67
C ALA A 55 -16.53 -9.42 16.63
N LYS A 56 -17.15 -8.72 17.58
CA LYS A 56 -18.60 -8.45 17.58
C LYS A 56 -19.04 -7.70 16.32
N ARG A 57 -18.31 -6.63 15.97
CA ARG A 57 -18.59 -5.81 14.79
C ARG A 57 -18.42 -6.59 13.47
N ILE A 58 -17.41 -7.45 13.38
CA ILE A 58 -17.21 -8.35 12.24
C ILE A 58 -18.35 -9.36 12.12
N GLN A 59 -18.84 -9.90 13.24
CA GLN A 59 -19.99 -10.80 13.23
C GLN A 59 -21.27 -10.09 12.74
N GLU A 60 -21.51 -8.86 13.18
CA GLU A 60 -22.60 -8.02 12.67
C GLU A 60 -22.45 -7.77 11.16
N TYR A 61 -21.24 -7.46 10.69
CA TYR A 61 -20.96 -7.26 9.28
C TYR A 61 -21.30 -8.49 8.43
N PHE A 62 -20.93 -9.70 8.84
CA PHE A 62 -21.31 -10.91 8.11
C PHE A 62 -22.82 -11.14 8.10
N ARG A 63 -23.52 -10.88 9.22
CA ARG A 63 -24.99 -10.94 9.25
C ARG A 63 -25.63 -9.96 8.26
N VAL A 64 -25.12 -8.72 8.19
CA VAL A 64 -25.59 -7.71 7.22
C VAL A 64 -25.33 -8.17 5.79
N ARG A 65 -24.16 -8.73 5.49
CA ARG A 65 -23.84 -9.29 4.15
C ARG A 65 -24.81 -10.38 3.75
N ARG A 66 -25.19 -11.27 4.67
CA ARG A 66 -26.23 -12.27 4.42
C ARG A 66 -27.56 -11.62 4.09
N THR A 67 -28.03 -10.69 4.93
CA THR A 67 -29.34 -10.06 4.74
C THR A 67 -29.43 -9.22 3.47
N ARG A 68 -28.35 -8.51 3.10
CA ARG A 68 -28.35 -7.57 1.97
C ARG A 68 -27.94 -8.22 0.64
N HIS A 69 -27.09 -9.23 0.68
CA HIS A 69 -26.44 -9.79 -0.51
C HIS A 69 -26.55 -11.31 -0.61
N SER A 70 -27.25 -11.97 0.32
CA SER A 70 -27.38 -13.44 0.39
C SER A 70 -26.03 -14.17 0.48
N ILE A 71 -24.97 -13.48 0.93
CA ILE A 71 -23.65 -14.07 1.14
C ILE A 71 -23.59 -14.66 2.55
N THR A 72 -23.46 -15.97 2.65
CA THR A 72 -23.53 -16.71 3.94
C THR A 72 -22.17 -17.02 4.56
N ASP A 73 -21.07 -16.67 3.89
CA ASP A 73 -19.71 -16.94 4.38
C ASP A 73 -19.49 -16.38 5.80
N TRP A 74 -19.11 -17.28 6.70
CA TRP A 74 -18.70 -16.98 8.09
C TRP A 74 -19.77 -16.32 8.99
N VAL A 75 -21.05 -16.37 8.61
CA VAL A 75 -22.15 -15.78 9.40
C VAL A 75 -22.34 -16.50 10.72
N ASP A 76 -22.24 -17.83 10.71
CA ASP A 76 -22.46 -18.68 11.89
C ASP A 76 -21.17 -18.93 12.69
N VAL A 77 -20.05 -18.33 12.26
CA VAL A 77 -18.78 -18.39 12.99
C VAL A 77 -18.89 -17.53 14.25
N LYS A 78 -18.50 -18.12 15.39
CA LYS A 78 -18.40 -17.43 16.68
C LYS A 78 -17.06 -16.74 16.78
N TRP A 79 -16.98 -15.54 16.20
CA TRP A 79 -15.79 -14.71 16.24
C TRP A 79 -15.47 -14.25 17.67
N LYS A 80 -14.20 -14.33 18.06
CA LYS A 80 -13.66 -13.84 19.34
C LYS A 80 -12.48 -12.89 19.13
N GLY A 81 -12.21 -12.04 20.11
CA GLY A 81 -10.99 -11.24 20.16
C GLY A 81 -9.77 -12.08 20.49
N GLY A 82 -8.58 -11.53 20.22
CA GLY A 82 -7.30 -12.15 20.54
C GLY A 82 -6.16 -11.15 20.47
N VAL A 83 -5.09 -11.47 21.19
CA VAL A 83 -3.84 -10.70 21.22
C VAL A 83 -2.78 -11.44 20.42
N MET A 84 -2.02 -10.69 19.62
CA MET A 84 -0.87 -11.19 18.88
C MET A 84 0.35 -10.37 19.28
N GLY A 85 1.42 -11.06 19.67
CA GLY A 85 2.70 -10.39 19.92
C GLY A 85 3.25 -9.80 18.62
N HIS A 86 3.67 -8.55 18.65
CA HIS A 86 4.25 -7.86 17.51
C HIS A 86 5.19 -6.73 17.96
N PRO A 87 6.16 -6.32 17.12
CA PRO A 87 7.02 -5.19 17.43
C PRO A 87 6.23 -3.89 17.59
N LEU A 88 6.70 -3.01 18.47
CA LEU A 88 6.16 -1.68 18.68
C LEU A 88 7.03 -0.64 17.98
N GLN A 89 6.40 0.36 17.38
CA GLN A 89 7.10 1.49 16.79
C GLN A 89 7.66 2.40 17.88
N THR A 90 8.87 2.93 17.65
CA THR A 90 9.57 3.82 18.60
C THR A 90 9.75 5.25 18.09
N ASP A 91 9.08 5.62 16.99
CA ASP A 91 9.12 6.95 16.37
C ASP A 91 7.71 7.40 15.93
N GLY A 92 7.59 8.57 15.29
CA GLY A 92 6.30 9.11 14.83
C GLY A 92 5.96 8.87 13.35
N CYS A 93 6.80 8.18 12.57
CA CYS A 93 6.66 8.15 11.10
C CYS A 93 6.86 6.77 10.44
N SER A 94 7.21 5.75 11.21
CA SER A 94 7.45 4.39 10.72
C SER A 94 6.21 3.48 10.76
N CYS A 95 5.04 3.95 11.23
CA CYS A 95 3.82 3.15 11.35
C CYS A 95 3.47 2.40 10.06
N GLY A 96 3.54 3.08 8.92
CA GLY A 96 3.25 2.47 7.62
C GLY A 96 4.17 1.29 7.29
N VAL A 97 5.47 1.42 7.55
CA VAL A 97 6.46 0.35 7.30
C VAL A 97 6.22 -0.83 8.24
N VAL A 98 6.02 -0.55 9.53
CA VAL A 98 5.75 -1.57 10.55
C VAL A 98 4.49 -2.37 10.20
N VAL A 99 3.40 -1.68 9.80
CA VAL A 99 2.14 -2.30 9.36
C VAL A 99 2.33 -3.20 8.15
N VAL A 100 3.10 -2.75 7.14
CA VAL A 100 3.36 -3.57 5.94
C VAL A 100 4.17 -4.81 6.31
N LYS A 101 5.18 -4.70 7.19
CA LYS A 101 5.96 -5.85 7.64
C LYS A 101 5.12 -6.85 8.45
N MET A 102 4.23 -6.37 9.32
CA MET A 102 3.26 -7.23 10.02
C MET A 102 2.35 -7.97 9.03
N ALA A 103 1.82 -7.26 8.04
CA ALA A 103 1.00 -7.87 6.99
C ALA A 103 1.77 -8.94 6.20
N LYS A 104 3.03 -8.65 5.81
CA LYS A 104 3.91 -9.59 5.14
C LYS A 104 4.11 -10.88 5.96
N ALA A 105 4.46 -10.75 7.25
CA ALA A 105 4.65 -11.90 8.14
C ALA A 105 3.37 -12.75 8.30
N VAL A 106 2.21 -12.10 8.40
CA VAL A 106 0.90 -12.77 8.45
C VAL A 106 0.60 -13.52 7.15
N MET A 107 0.91 -12.92 6.00
CA MET A 107 0.70 -13.55 4.70
C MET A 107 1.63 -14.75 4.47
N GLU A 108 2.91 -14.60 4.80
CA GLU A 108 3.91 -15.66 4.64
C GLU A 108 3.67 -16.86 5.56
N SER A 109 3.06 -16.63 6.73
CA SER A 109 2.77 -17.69 7.69
C SER A 109 1.41 -18.36 7.48
N PHE A 110 0.59 -17.90 6.54
CA PHE A 110 -0.74 -18.47 6.31
C PHE A 110 -0.65 -19.98 5.99
N PRO A 111 -1.45 -20.86 6.64
CA PRO A 111 -2.62 -20.59 7.50
C PRO A 111 -2.34 -20.60 9.00
N LEU A 112 -1.09 -20.43 9.43
CA LEU A 112 -0.69 -20.35 10.84
C LEU A 112 -0.74 -18.91 11.35
N ILE A 113 -0.73 -18.77 12.67
CA ILE A 113 -0.54 -17.48 13.34
C ILE A 113 0.97 -17.23 13.44
N PRO A 114 1.52 -16.15 12.84
CA PRO A 114 2.95 -15.87 12.88
C PRO A 114 3.41 -15.49 14.28
N ASN A 115 4.69 -15.75 14.57
CA ASN A 115 5.43 -15.00 15.57
C ASN A 115 6.06 -13.78 14.89
N VAL A 116 5.41 -12.62 14.98
CA VAL A 116 5.88 -11.41 14.30
C VAL A 116 7.05 -10.81 15.08
N ASN A 117 8.25 -10.84 14.49
CA ASN A 117 9.45 -10.28 15.10
C ASN A 117 10.33 -9.58 14.06
N PHE A 118 10.64 -8.30 14.30
CA PHE A 118 11.59 -7.51 13.54
C PHE A 118 12.01 -6.26 14.36
N GLU A 119 13.17 -5.70 14.03
CA GLU A 119 13.68 -4.49 14.67
C GLU A 119 12.86 -3.25 14.27
N CYS A 120 12.69 -2.30 15.20
CA CYS A 120 11.98 -1.03 14.95
C CYS A 120 12.87 0.23 14.99
N SER A 121 14.20 0.09 14.90
CA SER A 121 15.09 1.25 14.90
C SER A 121 14.90 2.12 13.66
N LYS A 122 15.21 3.41 13.78
CA LYS A 122 15.14 4.37 12.66
C LYS A 122 15.98 3.92 11.46
N LYS A 123 17.17 3.35 11.70
CA LYS A 123 18.06 2.87 10.64
C LYS A 123 17.43 1.69 9.89
N TYR A 124 16.88 0.72 10.64
CA TYR A 124 16.18 -0.42 10.07
C TYR A 124 14.94 0.04 9.28
N MET A 125 14.08 0.87 9.87
CA MET A 125 12.86 1.37 9.20
C MET A 125 13.15 2.19 7.94
N LYS A 126 14.25 2.95 7.90
CA LYS A 126 14.69 3.64 6.68
C LYS A 126 15.11 2.66 5.59
N ARG A 127 15.82 1.60 5.95
CA ARG A 127 16.22 0.54 5.01
C ARG A 127 15.00 -0.19 4.45
N GLU A 128 14.11 -0.63 5.31
CA GLU A 128 12.88 -1.33 4.92
C GLU A 128 11.97 -0.46 4.05
N ARG A 129 11.86 0.84 4.34
CA ARG A 129 11.11 1.76 3.47
C ARG A 129 11.68 1.80 2.05
N ARG A 130 13.02 1.80 1.92
CA ARG A 130 13.70 1.77 0.62
C ARG A 130 13.46 0.43 -0.08
N GLU A 131 13.61 -0.68 0.63
CA GLU A 131 13.40 -2.02 0.08
C GLU A 131 11.96 -2.20 -0.40
N LEU A 132 10.96 -1.82 0.40
CA LEU A 132 9.55 -1.85 -0.01
C LEU A 132 9.29 -0.98 -1.25
N ALA A 133 9.92 0.20 -1.35
CA ALA A 133 9.77 1.05 -2.52
C ALA A 133 10.38 0.40 -3.78
N LEU A 134 11.54 -0.26 -3.64
CA LEU A 134 12.17 -1.00 -4.74
C LEU A 134 11.33 -2.21 -5.16
N GLU A 135 10.84 -3.02 -4.20
CA GLU A 135 9.94 -4.15 -4.48
C GLU A 135 8.68 -3.68 -5.25
N ILE A 136 8.09 -2.55 -4.86
CA ILE A 136 6.93 -1.98 -5.56
C ILE A 136 7.30 -1.53 -6.97
N LEU A 137 8.44 -0.86 -7.16
CA LEU A 137 8.89 -0.39 -8.47
C LEU A 137 9.20 -1.56 -9.41
N GLU A 138 9.88 -2.60 -8.92
CA GLU A 138 10.19 -3.82 -9.68
C GLU A 138 8.93 -4.60 -10.08
N ALA A 139 7.92 -4.62 -9.20
CA ALA A 139 6.63 -5.26 -9.49
C ALA A 139 5.69 -4.39 -10.34
N SER A 140 6.00 -3.10 -10.51
CA SER A 140 5.15 -2.18 -11.27
C SER A 140 5.32 -2.42 -12.77
N VAL A 141 4.19 -2.57 -13.47
CA VAL A 141 4.18 -2.64 -14.93
C VAL A 141 4.20 -1.21 -15.47
N PHE A 142 5.40 -0.70 -15.77
CA PHE A 142 5.56 0.53 -16.53
C PHE A 142 5.78 0.17 -17.99
N ASP A 143 4.81 0.49 -18.85
CA ASP A 143 5.00 0.36 -20.29
C ASP A 143 5.81 1.57 -20.78
N GLU A 144 7.12 1.34 -20.89
CA GLU A 144 8.10 2.34 -21.30
C GLU A 144 7.97 2.79 -22.75
N HIS A 145 7.15 2.11 -23.55
CA HIS A 145 6.88 2.46 -24.94
C HIS A 145 5.62 3.32 -25.11
N THR A 146 4.72 3.34 -24.13
CA THR A 146 3.46 4.13 -24.22
C THR A 146 3.35 5.27 -23.22
N TYR A 147 4.11 5.23 -22.12
CA TYR A 147 4.03 6.26 -21.08
C TYR A 147 5.33 7.06 -20.97
N CYS A 148 5.18 8.35 -20.72
CA CYS A 148 6.31 9.23 -20.45
C CYS A 148 6.98 8.86 -19.12
N ALA A 149 8.28 8.58 -19.14
CA ALA A 149 9.06 8.18 -17.98
C ALA A 149 9.22 9.27 -16.91
N MET A 150 8.77 10.52 -17.18
CA MET A 150 8.76 11.60 -16.20
C MET A 150 7.40 11.81 -15.53
N CYS A 151 6.29 11.70 -16.27
CA CYS A 151 4.95 12.00 -15.75
C CYS A 151 4.02 10.77 -15.69
N ALA A 152 4.47 9.61 -16.17
CA ALA A 152 3.70 8.37 -16.27
C ALA A 152 2.36 8.51 -17.01
N ALA A 153 2.27 9.48 -17.93
CA ALA A 153 1.07 9.74 -18.72
C ALA A 153 1.34 9.59 -20.21
N LEU A 154 0.29 9.26 -20.96
CA LEU A 154 0.32 9.22 -22.42
C LEU A 154 0.36 10.64 -23.02
N ARG A 155 -0.21 11.63 -22.34
CA ARG A 155 -0.25 13.04 -22.78
C ARG A 155 0.39 13.96 -21.75
N PRO A 156 1.08 15.03 -22.18
CA PRO A 156 1.75 15.93 -21.26
C PRO A 156 0.73 16.70 -20.40
N PRO A 157 1.08 17.04 -19.15
CA PRO A 157 0.20 17.84 -18.29
C PRO A 157 -0.16 19.19 -18.92
N GLY A 158 -1.44 19.57 -18.88
CA GLY A 158 -1.89 20.88 -19.35
C GLY A 158 -1.98 21.05 -20.87
N SER A 159 -1.86 20.00 -21.67
CA SER A 159 -1.85 20.12 -23.13
C SER A 159 -3.23 20.38 -23.75
N GLY A 160 -3.36 21.47 -24.51
CA GLY A 160 -4.43 21.71 -25.49
C GLY A 160 -4.05 21.38 -26.94
N SER A 161 -2.79 21.01 -27.20
CA SER A 161 -2.29 20.61 -28.53
C SER A 161 -2.78 19.20 -28.90
N PRO A 162 -3.20 18.96 -30.15
CA PRO A 162 -3.56 17.62 -30.63
C PRO A 162 -2.34 16.72 -30.85
N ILE A 163 -1.15 17.29 -31.02
CA ILE A 163 0.10 16.54 -31.29
C ILE A 163 1.00 16.62 -30.06
N THR A 164 1.54 15.46 -29.67
CA THR A 164 2.49 15.31 -28.56
C THR A 164 3.86 14.96 -29.11
N ASP A 165 4.86 15.78 -28.81
CA ASP A 165 6.24 15.54 -29.20
C ASP A 165 6.92 14.62 -28.17
N TRP A 166 7.52 13.54 -28.67
CA TRP A 166 8.16 12.50 -27.88
C TRP A 166 9.63 12.38 -28.24
N VAL A 167 10.48 12.23 -27.22
CA VAL A 167 11.91 11.97 -27.37
C VAL A 167 12.29 10.71 -26.61
N GLN A 168 13.11 9.86 -27.23
CA GLN A 168 13.63 8.62 -26.63
C GLN A 168 15.08 8.83 -26.17
N CYS A 169 15.43 8.32 -25.00
CA CYS A 169 16.82 8.27 -24.55
C CYS A 169 17.58 7.18 -25.31
N ASP A 170 18.76 7.49 -25.83
CA ASP A 170 19.57 6.48 -26.55
C ASP A 170 20.17 5.42 -25.62
N ASP A 171 20.48 5.77 -24.35
CA ASP A 171 21.07 4.81 -23.39
C ASP A 171 20.07 3.88 -22.70
N CYS A 172 18.92 4.39 -22.26
CA CYS A 172 17.93 3.60 -21.49
C CYS A 172 16.64 3.33 -22.24
N GLU A 173 16.53 3.77 -23.50
CA GLU A 173 15.39 3.55 -24.39
C GLU A 173 14.03 4.09 -23.89
N ARG A 174 14.02 4.80 -22.75
CA ARG A 174 12.81 5.40 -22.17
C ARG A 174 12.34 6.62 -22.96
N TRP A 175 11.03 6.74 -23.07
CA TRP A 175 10.36 7.83 -23.77
C TRP A 175 9.89 8.95 -22.84
N TYR A 176 10.01 10.19 -23.30
CA TYR A 176 9.65 11.40 -22.56
C TYR A 176 8.86 12.35 -23.46
N HIS A 177 7.90 13.10 -22.87
CA HIS A 177 7.35 14.27 -23.55
C HIS A 177 8.39 15.39 -23.56
N ALA A 178 8.57 16.05 -24.70
CA ALA A 178 9.43 17.23 -24.80
C ALA A 178 9.02 18.32 -23.78
N GLN A 179 7.71 18.48 -23.55
CA GLN A 179 7.16 19.43 -22.57
C GLN A 179 7.50 19.06 -21.12
N CYS A 180 7.53 17.76 -20.79
CA CYS A 180 7.92 17.33 -19.44
C CYS A 180 9.40 17.67 -19.18
N LEU A 181 10.23 17.61 -20.22
CA LEU A 181 11.65 17.99 -20.17
C LEU A 181 11.89 19.50 -20.29
N ALA A 182 10.83 20.31 -20.45
CA ALA A 182 10.92 21.73 -20.76
C ALA A 182 11.81 22.05 -21.99
N MET A 183 11.85 21.15 -22.97
CA MET A 183 12.60 21.35 -24.21
C MET A 183 11.92 22.39 -25.10
N ASP A 184 12.71 23.34 -25.61
CA ASP A 184 12.27 24.21 -26.70
C ASP A 184 12.33 23.48 -28.05
N SER A 185 11.75 24.06 -29.10
CA SER A 185 11.70 23.42 -30.43
C SER A 185 13.08 23.21 -31.08
N ARG A 186 14.12 23.95 -30.67
CA ARG A 186 15.48 23.75 -31.16
C ARG A 186 16.14 22.59 -30.44
N ASP A 187 15.97 22.52 -29.12
CA ASP A 187 16.50 21.44 -28.29
C ASP A 187 15.86 20.10 -28.67
N PHE A 188 14.54 20.08 -28.88
CA PHE A 188 13.84 18.90 -29.38
C PHE A 188 14.39 18.44 -30.73
N LYS A 189 14.54 19.34 -31.72
CA LYS A 189 15.10 18.99 -33.04
C LYS A 189 16.53 18.45 -32.96
N LYS A 190 17.35 18.96 -32.05
CA LYS A 190 18.70 18.43 -31.81
C LYS A 190 18.65 17.02 -31.24
N ALA A 191 17.75 16.78 -30.29
CA ALA A 191 17.57 15.46 -29.68
C ALA A 191 16.94 14.44 -30.66
N GLU A 192 16.09 14.89 -31.59
CA GLU A 192 15.46 14.04 -32.61
C GLU A 192 16.46 13.58 -33.68
N THR A 193 17.47 14.40 -33.99
CA THR A 193 18.42 14.15 -35.10
C THR A 193 19.82 13.75 -34.64
N GLY A 194 20.08 13.77 -33.34
CA GLY A 194 21.38 13.50 -32.76
C GLY A 194 21.26 12.60 -31.53
N TYR A 195 22.42 12.22 -31.01
CA TYR A 195 22.48 11.41 -29.79
C TYR A 195 22.01 12.23 -28.59
N TRP A 196 21.05 11.70 -27.84
CA TRP A 196 20.45 12.33 -26.67
C TRP A 196 20.28 11.37 -25.49
N ASN A 197 20.78 11.81 -24.34
CA ASN A 197 20.64 11.12 -23.06
C ASN A 197 19.68 11.86 -22.12
N CYS A 198 18.80 11.09 -21.49
CA CYS A 198 17.86 11.63 -20.51
C CYS A 198 18.57 12.08 -19.23
N PRO A 199 17.90 12.90 -18.39
CA PRO A 199 18.48 13.36 -17.12
C PRO A 199 18.90 12.25 -16.15
N LEU A 200 18.44 11.02 -16.33
CA LEU A 200 18.80 9.86 -15.49
C LEU A 200 20.02 9.08 -15.99
N CYS A 201 20.35 9.20 -17.29
CA CYS A 201 21.54 8.58 -17.89
C CYS A 201 22.73 9.55 -17.96
N ASN A 202 22.47 10.85 -17.83
CA ASN A 202 23.48 11.90 -17.88
C ASN A 202 24.11 12.21 -16.50
N THR A 203 23.97 11.31 -15.52
CA THR A 203 24.51 11.43 -14.15
C THR A 203 25.74 10.58 -13.91
#